data_AF-F0G4J8-F1
#
_entry.id   AF-F0G4J8-F1
#
_cell.length_a   1.000
_cell.length_b   1.000
_cell.length_c   1.000
_cell.angle_alpha   90.00
_cell.angle_beta   90.00
_cell.angle_gamma   90.00
#
_symmetry.space_group_name_H-M   'P 1'
#
loop_
_entity.id
_entity.type
_entity.pdbx_description
1 polymer ?
#
loop_
_entity_poly.entity_id
_entity_poly.type
_entity_poly.pdbx_seq_one_letter_code
_entity_poly.pdbx_strand_id
1 'polypeptide(L)'
;MHDTLWYLIVGAVLMGMGVATSALRHLPCSTAMIYLALGVALGPAGAGLLRLDLERDAPLLRAIVEVALLVSLFAIGLRLRVPLSDRLWLVPCRLGLLAMIVTVPLLAACAVLALGLDWGPALLLAAILAPTDPVLAHD
;
A
#
# COMPACT_ATOMS: atom_id res chain seq x y z
N MET A 1 -11.11 -24.43 14.44
CA MET A 1 -9.75 -24.20 14.98
C MET A 1 -8.92 -23.27 14.11
N HIS A 2 -9.09 -23.25 12.79
CA HIS A 2 -8.42 -22.27 11.91
C HIS A 2 -8.88 -20.82 12.15
N ASP A 3 -10.18 -20.59 12.36
CA ASP A 3 -10.70 -19.23 12.56
C ASP A 3 -10.22 -18.60 13.88
N THR A 4 -10.13 -19.41 14.95
CA THR A 4 -9.62 -18.97 16.27
C THR A 4 -8.16 -18.55 16.19
N LEU A 5 -7.35 -19.28 15.43
CA LEU A 5 -5.95 -18.90 15.17
C LEU A 5 -5.88 -17.58 14.41
N TRP A 6 -6.75 -17.34 13.42
CA TRP A 6 -6.77 -16.06 12.71
C TRP A 6 -7.18 -14.89 13.61
N TYR A 7 -8.20 -15.05 14.45
CA TYR A 7 -8.55 -14.02 15.43
C TYR A 7 -7.41 -13.74 16.41
N LEU A 8 -6.68 -14.76 16.85
CA LEU A 8 -5.52 -14.59 17.72
C LEU A 8 -4.38 -13.86 17.01
N ILE A 9 -4.09 -14.21 15.75
CA ILE A 9 -3.03 -13.57 14.96
C ILE A 9 -3.40 -12.12 14.68
N VAL A 10 -4.61 -11.84 14.19
CA VAL A 10 -5.08 -10.47 13.94
C VAL A 10 -5.07 -9.64 15.23
N GLY A 11 -5.58 -10.20 16.34
CA GLY A 11 -5.57 -9.54 17.64
C GLY A 11 -4.15 -9.25 18.15
N ALA A 12 -3.24 -10.23 18.04
CA ALA A 12 -1.84 -10.06 18.43
C ALA A 12 -1.11 -9.05 17.56
N VAL A 13 -1.38 -9.03 16.25
CA VAL A 13 -0.83 -8.03 15.32
C VAL A 13 -1.34 -6.64 15.66
N LEU A 14 -2.65 -6.46 15.85
CA LEU A 14 -3.25 -5.16 16.19
C LEU A 14 -2.74 -4.64 17.55
N MET A 15 -2.69 -5.51 18.55
CA MET A 15 -2.17 -5.16 19.88
C MET A 15 -0.66 -4.89 19.85
N GLY A 16 0.09 -5.72 19.12
CA GLY A 16 1.52 -5.57 18.89
C GLY A 16 1.84 -4.25 18.19
N MET A 17 1.06 -3.87 17.18
CA MET A 17 1.18 -2.56 16.53
C MET A 17 0.87 -1.42 17.50
N GLY A 18 -0.19 -1.50 18.31
CA GLY A 18 -0.49 -0.47 19.31
C GLY A 18 0.69 -0.21 20.28
N VAL A 19 1.38 -1.27 20.70
CA VAL A 19 2.56 -1.17 21.57
C VAL A 19 3.82 -0.74 20.80
N ALA A 20 4.06 -1.32 19.63
CA ALA A 20 5.22 -1.05 18.78
C ALA A 20 5.23 0.40 18.29
N THR A 21 4.08 0.96 17.91
CA THR A 21 3.99 2.37 17.48
C THR A 21 4.36 3.34 18.61
N SER A 22 4.14 2.95 19.88
CA SER A 22 4.59 3.73 21.03
C SER A 22 6.09 3.58 21.33
N ALA A 23 6.64 2.37 21.16
CA ALA A 23 8.06 2.08 21.43
C ALA A 23 8.99 2.54 20.29
N LEU A 24 8.53 2.49 19.04
CA LEU A 24 9.29 2.87 17.84
C LEU A 24 9.12 4.34 17.46
N ARG A 25 8.44 5.15 18.28
CA ARG A 25 8.22 6.59 18.02
C ARG A 25 9.53 7.39 17.87
N HIS A 26 10.67 6.83 18.27
CA HIS A 26 12.00 7.44 18.16
C HIS A 26 12.87 6.87 17.02
N LEU A 27 12.42 5.84 16.30
CA LEU A 27 13.13 5.30 15.15
C LEU A 27 12.53 5.83 13.84
N PRO A 28 13.33 6.00 12.77
CA PRO A 28 12.85 6.44 11.45
C PRO A 28 12.10 5.32 10.68
N CYS A 29 11.31 4.51 11.38
CA CYS A 29 10.53 3.42 10.77
C CYS A 29 9.08 3.87 10.58
N SER A 30 8.59 3.82 9.34
CA SER A 30 7.18 4.06 9.05
C SER A 30 6.32 2.85 9.43
N THR A 31 5.06 3.10 9.75
CA THR A 31 4.06 2.06 10.04
C THR A 31 3.98 1.02 8.92
N ALA A 32 4.11 1.45 7.65
CA ALA A 32 4.11 0.55 6.50
C ALA A 32 5.31 -0.41 6.49
N MET A 33 6.50 0.03 6.87
CA MET A 33 7.68 -0.85 6.98
C MET A 33 7.47 -1.93 8.04
N ILE A 34 6.86 -1.57 9.17
CA ILE A 34 6.58 -2.51 10.26
C ILE A 34 5.57 -3.56 9.81
N TYR A 35 4.46 -3.14 9.17
CA TYR A 35 3.47 -4.07 8.62
C TYR A 35 4.06 -5.00 7.56
N LEU A 36 4.94 -4.49 6.67
CA LEU A 36 5.63 -5.30 5.68
C LEU A 36 6.54 -6.35 6.33
N ALA A 37 7.38 -5.93 7.29
CA ALA A 37 8.28 -6.84 8.00
C ALA A 37 7.51 -7.92 8.76
N LEU A 38 6.40 -7.55 9.41
CA LEU A 38 5.53 -8.49 10.12
C LEU A 38 4.85 -9.46 9.15
N GLY A 39 4.39 -8.99 8.00
CA GLY A 39 3.84 -9.84 6.94
C GLY A 39 4.86 -10.86 6.40
N VAL A 40 6.10 -10.43 6.18
CA VAL A 40 7.20 -11.34 5.78
C VAL A 40 7.52 -12.35 6.88
N ALA A 41 7.59 -11.91 8.14
CA ALA A 41 7.88 -12.76 9.29
C ALA A 41 6.77 -13.80 9.57
N LEU A 42 5.51 -13.43 9.37
CA LEU A 42 4.36 -14.35 9.51
C LEU A 42 4.15 -15.22 8.26
N GLY A 43 4.62 -14.75 7.11
CA GLY A 43 4.55 -15.42 5.82
C GLY A 43 5.42 -16.68 5.72
N PRO A 44 5.46 -17.32 4.53
CA PRO A 44 6.19 -18.56 4.29
C PRO A 44 7.71 -18.43 4.51
N ALA A 45 8.26 -17.21 4.42
CA ALA A 45 9.68 -16.94 4.67
C ALA A 45 10.06 -16.96 6.16
N GLY A 46 9.09 -16.85 7.07
CA GLY A 46 9.31 -16.87 8.52
C GLY A 46 8.57 -18.01 9.21
N ALA A 47 7.48 -17.69 9.91
CA ALA A 47 6.72 -18.64 10.71
C ALA A 47 5.77 -19.53 9.89
N GLY A 48 5.54 -19.22 8.61
CA GLY A 48 4.70 -20.02 7.71
C GLY A 48 3.21 -20.05 8.09
N LEU A 49 2.77 -19.16 8.97
CA LEU A 49 1.39 -19.04 9.46
C LEU A 49 0.47 -18.39 8.42
N LEU A 50 1.00 -17.44 7.65
CA LEU A 50 0.30 -16.75 6.57
C LEU A 50 0.68 -17.38 5.23
N ARG A 51 -0.09 -18.39 4.81
CA ARG A 51 -0.02 -18.94 3.45
C ARG A 51 -1.17 -18.37 2.62
N LEU A 52 -0.83 -17.46 1.72
CA LEU A 52 -1.75 -16.88 0.75
C LEU A 52 -1.66 -17.70 -0.54
N ASP A 53 -2.78 -18.32 -0.92
CA ASP A 53 -2.94 -18.93 -2.23
C ASP A 53 -3.55 -17.89 -3.18
N LEU A 54 -2.78 -17.49 -4.20
CA LEU A 54 -3.15 -16.39 -5.07
C LEU A 54 -4.43 -16.69 -5.88
N GLU A 55 -4.76 -17.96 -6.12
CA GLU A 55 -5.99 -18.31 -6.84
C GLU A 55 -7.21 -18.37 -5.91
N ARG A 56 -7.03 -18.95 -4.72
CA ARG A 56 -8.13 -19.16 -3.78
C ARG A 56 -8.47 -17.92 -2.96
N ASP A 57 -7.46 -17.16 -2.55
CA ASP A 57 -7.61 -16.01 -1.64
C ASP A 57 -7.75 -14.68 -2.39
N ALA A 58 -7.48 -14.63 -3.70
CA ALA A 58 -7.64 -13.43 -4.51
C ALA A 58 -9.03 -12.76 -4.40
N PRO A 59 -10.17 -13.48 -4.40
CA PRO A 59 -11.48 -12.83 -4.29
C PRO A 59 -11.66 -12.12 -2.96
N LEU A 60 -11.22 -12.74 -1.86
CA LEU A 60 -11.27 -12.18 -0.52
C LEU A 60 -10.33 -10.97 -0.40
N LEU A 61 -9.08 -11.14 -0.84
CA LEU A 61 -8.07 -10.07 -0.80
C LEU A 61 -8.50 -8.86 -1.63
N ARG A 62 -9.07 -9.10 -2.82
CA ARG A 62 -9.64 -8.05 -3.67
C ARG A 62 -10.74 -7.29 -2.95
N ALA A 63 -11.70 -7.98 -2.34
CA ALA A 63 -12.80 -7.33 -1.63
C ALA A 63 -12.29 -6.48 -0.45
N ILE A 64 -11.32 -6.99 0.33
CA ILE A 64 -10.73 -6.25 1.45
C ILE A 64 -9.98 -5.00 0.94
N VAL A 65 -9.13 -5.16 -0.09
CA VAL A 65 -8.36 -4.04 -0.66
C VAL A 65 -9.29 -3.00 -1.28
N GLU A 66 -10.34 -3.41 -1.98
CA GLU A 66 -11.30 -2.51 -2.61
C GLU A 66 -12.06 -1.68 -1.56
N VAL A 67 -12.55 -2.33 -0.50
CA VAL A 67 -13.20 -1.63 0.63
C VAL A 67 -12.21 -0.70 1.34
N ALA A 68 -10.99 -1.18 1.62
CA ALA A 68 -9.96 -0.37 2.28
C ALA A 68 -9.58 0.86 1.45
N LEU A 69 -9.41 0.72 0.13
CA LEU A 69 -9.12 1.81 -0.79
C LEU A 69 -10.28 2.82 -0.82
N LEU A 70 -11.52 2.36 -0.95
CA LEU A 70 -12.70 3.23 -0.97
C LEU A 70 -12.82 4.04 0.33
N VAL A 71 -12.69 3.38 1.49
CA VAL A 71 -12.75 4.05 2.80
C VAL A 71 -11.61 5.05 2.95
N SER A 72 -10.39 4.69 2.54
CA SER A 72 -9.22 5.56 2.65
C SER A 72 -9.36 6.81 1.77
N LEU A 73 -9.74 6.63 0.50
CA LEU A 73 -9.97 7.75 -0.42
C LEU A 73 -11.12 8.64 0.03
N PHE A 74 -12.21 8.06 0.54
CA PHE A 74 -13.32 8.81 1.07
C PHE A 74 -12.92 9.62 2.31
N ALA A 75 -12.19 9.02 3.25
CA ALA A 75 -11.71 9.70 4.45
C ALA A 75 -10.75 10.86 4.13
N ILE A 76 -9.86 10.68 3.15
CA ILE A 76 -8.99 11.76 2.64
C ILE A 76 -9.84 12.84 1.95
N GLY A 77 -10.84 12.44 1.16
CA GLY A 77 -11.79 13.35 0.50
C GLY A 77 -12.53 14.25 1.49
N LEU A 78 -12.93 13.74 2.65
CA LEU A 78 -13.55 14.54 3.72
C LEU A 78 -12.59 15.54 4.38
N ARG A 79 -11.28 15.31 4.32
CA ARG A 79 -10.25 16.22 4.87
C ARG A 79 -9.88 17.34 3.89
N LEU A 80 -10.17 17.19 2.60
CA LEU A 80 -10.00 18.23 1.59
C LEU A 80 -11.02 19.35 1.80
N ARG A 81 -10.55 20.48 2.34
CA ARG A 81 -11.36 21.67 2.63
C ARG A 81 -11.28 22.76 1.56
N VAL A 82 -10.57 22.50 0.46
CA VAL A 82 -10.29 23.49 -0.59
C VAL A 82 -11.46 23.55 -1.58
N PRO A 83 -12.05 24.73 -1.85
CA PRO A 83 -13.10 24.85 -2.84
C PRO A 83 -12.60 24.44 -4.24
N LEU A 84 -13.44 23.79 -5.03
CA LEU A 84 -13.07 23.21 -6.33
C LEU A 84 -12.56 24.24 -7.36
N SER A 85 -12.91 25.52 -7.19
CA SER A 85 -12.51 26.61 -8.09
C SER A 85 -11.16 27.25 -7.72
N ASP A 86 -10.51 26.78 -6.66
CA ASP A 86 -9.24 27.36 -6.20
C ASP A 86 -8.06 26.93 -7.09
N ARG A 87 -7.15 27.86 -7.36
CA ARG A 87 -5.90 27.61 -8.09
C ARG A 87 -4.97 26.66 -7.33
N LEU A 88 -5.17 26.47 -6.03
CA LEU A 88 -4.44 25.49 -5.23
C LEU A 88 -4.55 24.06 -5.79
N TRP A 89 -5.62 23.72 -6.54
CA TRP A 89 -5.77 22.43 -7.21
C TRP A 89 -4.72 22.15 -8.30
N LEU A 90 -4.09 23.20 -8.85
CA LEU A 90 -3.07 23.04 -9.89
C LEU A 90 -1.86 22.24 -9.38
N VAL A 91 -1.50 22.38 -8.11
CA VAL A 91 -0.34 21.68 -7.54
C VAL A 91 -0.59 20.16 -7.43
N PRO A 92 -1.66 19.68 -6.76
CA PRO A 92 -2.02 18.27 -6.76
C PRO A 92 -2.31 17.72 -8.16
N CYS A 93 -2.97 18.48 -9.04
CA CYS A 93 -3.23 18.01 -10.40
C CYS A 93 -1.93 17.87 -11.21
N ARG A 94 -0.97 18.79 -11.07
CA ARG A 94 0.32 18.69 -11.77
C ARG A 94 1.17 17.55 -11.20
N LEU A 95 1.23 17.40 -9.88
CA LEU A 95 1.96 16.27 -9.28
C LEU A 95 1.28 14.93 -9.58
N GLY A 96 -0.05 14.85 -9.48
CA GLY A 96 -0.81 13.62 -9.70
C GLY A 96 -0.83 13.21 -11.17
N LEU A 97 -1.24 14.10 -12.09
CA LEU A 97 -1.38 13.73 -13.50
C LEU A 97 -0.07 13.85 -14.27
N LEU A 98 0.55 15.03 -14.23
CA LEU A 98 1.72 15.29 -15.08
C LEU A 98 2.91 14.43 -14.64
N ALA A 99 3.15 14.32 -13.33
CA ALA A 99 4.25 13.49 -12.86
C ALA A 99 3.98 12.01 -13.14
N MET A 100 2.76 11.49 -12.96
CA MET A 100 2.46 10.09 -13.28
C MET A 100 2.60 9.76 -14.77
N ILE A 101 2.19 10.67 -15.66
CA ILE A 101 2.40 10.50 -17.12
C ILE A 101 3.88 10.36 -17.45
N VAL A 102 4.78 10.97 -16.67
CA VAL A 102 6.23 10.87 -16.87
C VAL A 102 6.82 9.66 -16.14
N THR A 103 6.42 9.40 -14.89
CA THR A 103 7.03 8.36 -14.06
C THR A 103 6.63 6.96 -14.52
N VAL A 104 5.38 6.73 -14.98
CA VAL A 104 4.93 5.42 -15.47
C VAL A 104 5.79 4.92 -16.64
N PRO A 105 5.96 5.67 -17.76
CA PRO A 105 6.79 5.18 -18.86
C PRO A 105 8.27 5.07 -18.47
N LEU A 106 8.77 5.93 -17.58
CA LEU A 106 10.14 5.85 -17.10
C LEU A 106 10.38 4.57 -16.27
N LEU A 107 9.43 4.23 -15.38
CA LEU A 107 9.45 2.97 -14.63
C LEU A 107 9.28 1.77 -15.54
N ALA A 108 8.38 1.84 -16.53
CA ALA A 108 8.17 0.76 -17.48
C ALA A 108 9.45 0.49 -18.29
N ALA A 109 10.11 1.55 -18.79
CA ALA A 109 11.41 1.43 -19.46
C ALA A 109 12.47 0.84 -18.52
N CYS A 110 12.51 1.26 -17.26
CA CYS A 110 13.42 0.69 -16.26
C CYS A 110 13.13 -0.80 -16.00
N ALA A 111 11.87 -1.21 -15.91
CA ALA A 111 11.46 -2.59 -15.73
C ALA A 111 11.82 -3.47 -16.94
N VAL A 112 11.66 -2.96 -18.16
CA VAL A 112 12.12 -3.67 -19.37
C VAL A 112 13.65 -3.82 -19.36
N LEU A 113 14.39 -2.74 -19.08
CA LEU A 113 15.85 -2.72 -19.17
C LEU A 113 16.55 -3.45 -18.03
N ALA A 114 16.07 -3.31 -16.79
CA ALA A 114 16.72 -3.83 -15.59
C ALA A 114 16.23 -5.25 -15.22
N LEU A 115 14.94 -5.55 -15.47
CA LEU A 115 14.35 -6.86 -15.12
C LEU A 115 14.14 -7.76 -16.35
N GLY A 116 14.36 -7.25 -17.57
CA GLY A 116 14.17 -8.02 -18.81
C GLY A 116 12.70 -8.35 -19.10
N LEU A 117 11.77 -7.58 -18.55
CA LEU A 117 10.34 -7.81 -18.72
C LEU A 117 9.85 -7.37 -20.10
N ASP A 118 8.84 -8.04 -20.63
CA ASP A 118 8.08 -7.55 -21.79
C ASP A 118 7.33 -6.26 -21.44
N TRP A 119 6.97 -5.48 -22.47
CA TRP A 119 6.29 -4.19 -22.31
C TRP A 119 4.97 -4.27 -21.51
N GLY A 120 4.21 -5.36 -21.64
CA GLY A 120 2.93 -5.52 -20.92
C GLY A 120 3.11 -5.61 -19.40
N PRO A 121 3.84 -6.62 -18.89
CA PRO A 121 4.16 -6.74 -17.46
C PRO A 121 4.93 -5.53 -16.91
N ALA A 122 5.84 -4.96 -17.69
CA ALA A 122 6.59 -3.77 -17.29
C ALA A 122 5.67 -2.56 -17.08
N LEU A 123 4.70 -2.34 -17.98
CA LEU A 123 3.71 -1.27 -17.85
C LEU A 123 2.77 -1.51 -16.66
N LEU A 124 2.35 -2.77 -16.45
CA LEU A 124 1.51 -3.14 -15.30
C LEU A 124 2.24 -2.85 -13.98
N LEU A 125 3.49 -3.29 -13.86
CA LEU A 125 4.32 -3.05 -12.67
C LEU A 125 4.52 -1.55 -12.44
N ALA A 126 4.80 -0.79 -13.50
CA ALA A 126 4.93 0.65 -13.43
C ALA A 126 3.64 1.34 -12.97
N ALA A 127 2.48 0.91 -13.46
CA ALA A 127 1.18 1.45 -13.06
C ALA A 127 0.84 1.16 -11.59
N ILE A 128 1.31 0.03 -11.05
CA ILE A 128 1.15 -0.32 -9.62
C ILE A 128 2.06 0.52 -8.74
N LEU A 129 3.29 0.80 -9.18
CA LEU A 129 4.33 1.42 -8.35
C LEU A 129 4.38 2.96 -8.47
N ALA A 130 3.87 3.53 -9.56
CA ALA A 130 3.92 4.97 -9.82
C ALA A 130 3.02 5.86 -8.92
N PRO A 131 1.82 5.43 -8.48
CA PRO A 131 1.00 6.22 -7.57
C PRO A 131 1.72 6.46 -6.25
N THR A 132 1.76 7.71 -5.78
CA THR A 132 2.35 8.07 -4.49
C THR A 132 1.28 8.06 -3.40
N ASP A 133 1.55 7.43 -2.26
CA ASP A 133 0.61 7.36 -1.13
C ASP A 133 0.60 8.69 -0.35
N PRO A 134 -0.52 9.44 -0.35
CA PRO A 134 -0.62 10.69 0.40
C PRO A 134 -0.70 10.47 1.92
N VAL A 135 -1.04 9.26 2.39
CA VAL A 135 -1.22 8.97 3.83
C VAL A 135 0.12 8.99 4.57
N LEU A 136 1.15 8.36 3.99
CA LEU A 136 2.51 8.35 4.57
C LEU A 136 3.18 9.73 4.56
N ALA A 137 2.70 10.68 3.75
CA ALA A 137 3.24 12.03 3.68
C ALA A 137 2.62 12.98 4.73
N HIS A 138 1.63 12.54 5.49
CA HIS A 138 0.85 13.38 6.40
C HIS A 138 1.04 13.06 7.91
N ASP A 139 1.73 11.96 8.23
CA ASP A 139 2.22 11.61 9.58
C ASP A 139 3.59 12.22 9.86
#